data_AF-A0AAJ6ZTL8-F1
#
_entry.id   AF-A0AAJ6ZTL8-F1
#
_cell.length_a   1.000
_cell.length_b   1.000
_cell.length_c   1.000
_cell.angle_alpha   90.00
_cell.angle_beta   90.00
_cell.angle_gamma   90.00
#
_symmetry.space_group_name_H-M   'P 1'
#
loop_
_entity.id
_entity.type
_entity.pdbx_description
1 polymer ?
#
loop_
_entity_poly.entity_id
_entity_poly.type
_entity_poly.pdbx_seq_one_letter_code
_entity_poly.pdbx_strand_id
1 'polypeptide(L)'
;VRTILLSLNKYGVIIKKFIAKFHLENFKQTGKHFVTSLFQINATTNKISWIFLRIMLVFVTLGITGFNAIPLYNNYKADVFSSEKNSDLKYEFSIYYKFPGFDIVDHFTLSTIYSIYLSVNCGAYVSSIDLFLILMMFQMVAHLRALQGSLNNLSILDDRPLEEIDSNLTPVLKMFNDEENNRIHQRLQAVIDHHRFIVNFAGEISSFFGP
;
A
#
# COMPACT_ATOMS: atom_id res chain seq x y z
N VAL A 1 16.63 4.85 9.01
CA VAL A 1 16.16 5.75 7.93
C VAL A 1 14.64 5.68 7.77
N ARG A 2 14.04 4.52 7.43
CA ARG A 2 12.57 4.41 7.25
C ARG A 2 11.73 4.86 8.46
N THR A 3 12.13 4.52 9.69
CA THR A 3 11.41 4.92 10.90
C THR A 3 11.34 6.43 11.14
N ILE A 4 12.25 7.23 10.54
CA ILE A 4 12.22 8.69 10.62
C ILE A 4 11.04 9.26 9.81
N LEU A 5 10.60 8.56 8.75
CA LEU A 5 9.50 9.01 7.89
C LEU A 5 8.20 9.19 8.69
N LEU A 6 7.93 8.33 9.67
CA LEU A 6 6.76 8.45 10.56
C LEU A 6 6.78 9.73 11.39
N SER A 7 7.96 10.25 11.71
CA SER A 7 8.14 11.48 12.50
C SER A 7 8.02 12.73 11.63
N LEU A 8 7.98 12.59 10.30
CA LEU A 8 7.78 13.71 9.39
C LEU A 8 6.29 14.00 9.26
N ASN A 9 5.89 15.23 9.55
CA ASN A 9 4.52 15.72 9.35
C ASN A 9 3.97 15.41 7.94
N LYS A 10 4.86 15.36 6.94
CA LYS A 10 4.52 15.04 5.55
C LYS A 10 3.96 13.61 5.38
N TYR A 11 4.39 12.63 6.19
CA TYR A 11 3.81 11.27 6.17
C TYR A 11 2.33 11.30 6.53
N GLY A 12 1.97 11.95 7.64
CA GLY A 12 0.57 12.09 8.07
C GLY A 12 -0.31 12.78 7.03
N VAL A 13 0.23 13.80 6.34
CA VAL A 13 -0.47 14.49 5.25
C VAL A 13 -0.73 13.56 4.06
N ILE A 14 0.27 12.78 3.64
CA ILE A 14 0.13 11.83 2.52
C ILE A 14 -0.88 10.73 2.88
N ILE A 15 -0.79 10.14 4.07
CA ILE A 15 -1.74 9.11 4.52
C ILE A 15 -3.16 9.66 4.61
N LYS A 16 -3.34 10.88 5.14
CA LYS A 16 -4.66 11.54 5.17
C LYS A 16 -5.20 11.76 3.77
N LYS A 17 -4.38 12.24 2.84
CA LYS A 17 -4.76 12.43 1.43
C LYS A 17 -5.12 11.11 0.77
N PHE A 18 -4.35 10.06 1.04
CA PHE A 18 -4.61 8.71 0.55
C PHE A 18 -5.99 8.23 0.97
N ILE A 19 -6.28 8.22 2.27
CA ILE A 19 -7.53 7.69 2.82
C ILE A 19 -8.73 8.56 2.42
N ALA A 20 -8.63 9.88 2.59
CA ALA A 20 -9.78 10.78 2.45
C ALA A 20 -10.08 11.22 1.02
N LYS A 21 -9.11 11.12 0.09
CA LYS A 21 -9.27 11.63 -1.28
C LYS A 21 -8.90 10.61 -2.34
N PHE A 22 -7.74 9.96 -2.20
CA PHE A 22 -7.25 9.08 -3.26
C PHE A 22 -7.96 7.74 -3.29
N HIS A 23 -8.31 7.14 -2.15
CA HIS A 23 -8.90 5.80 -2.12
C HIS A 23 -10.15 5.69 -3.01
N LEU A 24 -10.25 4.64 -3.84
CA LEU A 24 -11.34 4.47 -4.82
C LEU A 24 -12.74 4.50 -4.18
N GLU A 25 -12.85 4.14 -2.90
CA GLU A 25 -14.08 4.24 -2.12
C GLU A 25 -14.70 5.65 -2.09
N ASN A 26 -13.89 6.69 -2.21
CA ASN A 26 -14.36 8.08 -2.25
C ASN A 26 -14.99 8.45 -3.62
N PHE A 27 -14.87 7.60 -4.64
CA PHE A 27 -15.35 7.83 -6.01
C PHE A 27 -16.67 7.10 -6.31
N LYS A 28 -17.37 6.58 -5.29
CA LYS A 28 -18.63 5.82 -5.44
C LYS A 28 -19.79 6.59 -6.09
N GLN A 29 -19.72 7.92 -6.24
CA GLN A 29 -20.85 8.75 -6.70
C GLN A 29 -20.77 9.22 -8.18
N THR A 30 -19.73 8.85 -8.93
CA THR A 30 -19.50 9.37 -10.29
C THR A 30 -20.09 8.48 -11.41
N GLY A 31 -21.32 8.73 -11.88
CA GLY A 31 -21.90 8.20 -13.14
C GLY A 31 -22.20 6.67 -13.23
N LYS A 32 -23.42 6.29 -13.65
CA LYS A 32 -23.95 4.90 -13.57
C LYS A 32 -23.05 3.75 -14.09
N HIS A 33 -22.47 3.85 -15.29
CA HIS A 33 -21.63 2.76 -15.85
C HIS A 33 -20.18 2.78 -15.34
N PHE A 34 -19.65 3.97 -15.09
CA PHE A 34 -18.35 4.17 -14.48
C PHE A 34 -18.33 3.62 -13.04
N VAL A 35 -19.42 3.79 -12.30
CA VAL A 35 -19.62 3.27 -10.94
C VAL A 35 -19.53 1.75 -10.86
N THR A 36 -20.12 0.99 -11.78
CA THR A 36 -20.12 -0.48 -11.69
C THR A 36 -18.73 -1.08 -11.92
N SER A 37 -17.99 -0.60 -12.94
CA SER A 37 -16.61 -1.04 -13.18
C SER A 37 -15.69 -0.63 -12.04
N LEU A 38 -15.83 0.60 -11.55
CA LEU A 38 -15.04 1.13 -10.44
C LEU A 38 -15.31 0.38 -9.13
N PHE A 39 -16.57 0.00 -8.86
CA PHE A 39 -16.95 -0.79 -7.69
C PHE A 39 -16.29 -2.18 -7.71
N GLN A 40 -16.34 -2.88 -8.84
CA GLN A 40 -15.70 -4.19 -9.00
C GLN A 40 -14.18 -4.10 -8.81
N ILE A 41 -13.55 -3.13 -9.46
CA ILE A 41 -12.10 -2.89 -9.33
C ILE A 41 -11.74 -2.55 -7.88
N ASN A 42 -12.50 -1.69 -7.21
CA ASN A 42 -12.27 -1.36 -5.80
C ASN A 42 -12.43 -2.58 -4.88
N ALA A 43 -13.45 -3.40 -5.09
CA ALA A 43 -13.66 -4.62 -4.32
C ALA A 43 -12.49 -5.61 -4.49
N THR A 44 -12.03 -5.81 -5.72
CA THR A 44 -10.86 -6.66 -6.01
C THR A 44 -9.60 -6.09 -5.38
N THR A 45 -9.36 -4.79 -5.50
CA THR A 45 -8.18 -4.12 -4.91
C THR A 45 -8.19 -4.20 -3.39
N ASN A 46 -9.34 -4.02 -2.74
CA ASN A 46 -9.48 -4.18 -1.29
C ASN A 46 -9.22 -5.63 -0.86
N LYS A 47 -9.69 -6.61 -1.64
CA LYS A 47 -9.42 -8.03 -1.37
C LYS A 47 -7.93 -8.34 -1.47
N ILE A 48 -7.25 -7.86 -2.50
CA ILE A 48 -5.79 -8.02 -2.68
C ILE A 48 -5.04 -7.34 -1.53
N SER A 49 -5.41 -6.11 -1.20
CA SER A 49 -4.85 -5.33 -0.10
C SER A 49 -4.94 -6.08 1.23
N TRP A 50 -6.09 -6.69 1.50
CA TRP A 50 -6.32 -7.46 2.71
C TRP A 50 -5.53 -8.78 2.76
N ILE A 51 -5.40 -9.46 1.62
CA ILE A 51 -4.52 -10.64 1.52
C ILE A 51 -3.07 -10.24 1.81
N PHE A 52 -2.61 -9.13 1.22
CA PHE A 52 -1.24 -8.66 1.40
C PHE A 52 -0.95 -8.22 2.84
N LEU A 53 -1.91 -7.57 3.51
CA LEU A 53 -1.85 -7.27 4.93
C LEU A 53 -1.61 -8.54 5.76
N ARG A 54 -2.36 -9.62 5.50
CA ARG A 54 -2.19 -10.90 6.21
C ARG A 54 -0.83 -11.54 5.96
N ILE A 55 -0.38 -11.53 4.71
CA ILE A 55 0.95 -12.05 4.34
C ILE A 55 2.04 -11.28 5.10
N MET A 56 2.01 -9.94 5.06
CA MET A 56 2.95 -9.10 5.78
C MET A 56 2.92 -9.35 7.29
N LEU A 57 1.73 -9.50 7.88
CA LEU A 57 1.59 -9.81 9.30
C LEU A 57 2.27 -11.13 9.67
N VAL A 58 2.12 -12.17 8.84
CA VAL A 58 2.78 -13.47 9.05
C VAL A 58 4.30 -13.31 8.97
N PHE A 59 4.82 -12.66 7.93
CA PHE A 59 6.27 -12.45 7.79
C PHE A 59 6.88 -11.64 8.94
N VAL A 60 6.22 -10.57 9.37
CA VAL A 60 6.67 -9.75 10.50
C VAL A 60 6.66 -10.56 11.79
N THR A 61 5.59 -11.33 12.03
CA THR A 61 5.49 -12.18 13.23
C THR A 61 6.58 -13.25 13.23
N LEU A 62 6.83 -13.92 12.10
CA LEU A 62 7.91 -14.90 11.97
C LEU A 62 9.30 -14.25 12.17
N GLY A 63 9.53 -13.07 11.60
CA GLY A 63 10.78 -12.34 11.75
C GLY A 63 11.06 -11.94 13.20
N ILE A 64 10.07 -11.38 13.89
CA ILE A 64 10.17 -11.01 15.32
C ILE A 64 10.38 -12.28 16.17
N THR A 65 9.63 -13.34 15.89
CA THR A 65 9.74 -14.60 16.64
C THR A 65 11.13 -15.20 16.47
N GLY A 66 11.64 -15.31 15.23
CA GLY A 66 12.98 -15.83 14.96
C GLY A 66 14.08 -14.99 15.60
N PHE A 67 13.97 -13.66 15.54
CA PHE A 67 14.93 -12.73 16.14
C PHE A 67 15.06 -12.89 17.66
N ASN A 68 13.93 -13.13 18.36
CA ASN A 68 13.93 -13.32 19.81
C ASN A 68 14.15 -14.78 20.24
N ALA A 69 13.74 -15.75 19.41
CA ALA A 69 13.81 -17.17 19.75
C ALA A 69 15.26 -17.68 19.85
N ILE A 70 16.18 -17.19 19.00
CA ILE A 70 17.59 -17.61 19.01
C ILE A 70 18.26 -17.34 20.38
N PRO A 71 18.28 -16.09 20.90
CA PRO A 71 18.90 -15.83 22.20
C PRO A 71 18.12 -16.49 23.35
N LEU A 72 16.79 -16.60 23.27
CA LEU A 72 16.01 -17.34 24.27
C LEU A 72 16.41 -18.82 24.33
N TYR A 73 16.57 -19.46 23.17
CA TYR A 73 16.99 -20.85 23.08
C TYR A 73 18.41 -21.05 23.59
N ASN A 74 19.33 -20.14 23.25
CA ASN A 74 20.72 -20.22 23.72
C ASN A 74 20.81 -20.06 25.24
N ASN A 75 20.06 -19.12 25.83
CA ASN A 75 19.97 -18.96 27.29
C ASN A 75 19.32 -20.16 27.98
N TYR A 76 18.31 -20.75 27.35
CA TYR A 76 17.69 -21.98 27.85
C TYR A 76 18.70 -23.13 27.88
N LYS A 77 19.46 -23.31 26.79
CA LYS A 77 20.51 -24.34 26.70
C LYS A 77 21.67 -24.08 27.67
N ALA A 78 21.97 -22.82 27.97
CA ALA A 78 23.00 -22.42 28.93
C ALA A 78 22.54 -22.49 30.40
N ASP A 79 21.34 -23.00 30.66
CA ASP A 79 20.74 -23.18 32.00
C ASP A 79 20.58 -21.87 32.80
N VAL A 80 20.45 -20.75 32.09
CA VAL A 80 20.33 -19.40 32.67
C VAL A 80 19.05 -19.22 33.51
N PHE A 81 18.03 -20.03 33.24
CA PHE A 81 16.75 -20.00 33.94
C PHE A 81 16.69 -20.92 35.17
N SER A 82 17.75 -21.68 35.46
CA SER A 82 17.83 -22.55 36.64
C SER A 82 17.89 -21.72 37.92
N SER A 83 17.32 -22.26 39.00
CA SER A 83 17.37 -21.67 40.35
C SER A 83 18.79 -21.64 40.92
N GLU A 84 19.66 -22.54 40.47
CA GLU A 84 21.08 -22.57 40.86
C GLU A 84 21.91 -21.80 39.83
N LYS A 85 22.23 -20.54 40.16
CA LYS A 85 23.06 -19.70 39.29
C LYS A 85 24.54 -20.05 39.46
N ASN A 86 25.12 -20.69 38.45
CA ASN A 86 26.57 -20.85 38.34
C ASN A 86 27.23 -19.49 38.00
N SER A 87 28.45 -19.25 38.48
CA SER A 87 29.14 -17.96 38.32
C SER A 87 29.58 -17.66 36.87
N ASP A 88 29.60 -18.66 35.99
CA ASP A 88 30.13 -18.55 34.61
C ASP A 88 29.03 -18.49 33.53
N LEU A 89 27.80 -18.13 33.90
CA LEU A 89 26.68 -18.05 32.97
C LEU A 89 26.90 -16.94 31.92
N LYS A 90 26.82 -17.31 30.63
CA LYS A 90 26.84 -16.37 29.51
C LYS A 90 25.42 -16.01 29.10
N TYR A 91 25.02 -14.76 29.39
CA TYR A 91 23.73 -14.21 29.00
C TYR A 91 23.76 -13.71 27.56
N GLU A 92 22.78 -14.13 26.76
CA GLU A 92 22.54 -13.60 25.42
C GLU A 92 21.26 -12.77 25.38
N PHE A 93 21.31 -11.61 24.73
CA PHE A 93 20.15 -10.76 24.54
C PHE A 93 19.87 -10.55 23.06
N SER A 94 18.60 -10.39 22.69
CA SER A 94 18.20 -10.00 21.33
C SER A 94 18.66 -8.57 21.00
N ILE A 95 18.68 -7.69 22.00
CA ILE A 95 19.08 -6.30 21.86
C ILE A 95 19.99 -5.95 23.03
N TYR A 96 21.19 -5.48 22.72
CA TYR A 96 22.14 -4.97 23.71
C TYR A 96 21.99 -3.45 23.80
N TYR A 97 21.64 -2.96 24.99
CA TYR A 97 21.53 -1.53 25.28
C TYR A 97 22.14 -1.24 26.65
N LYS A 98 22.50 0.02 26.86
CA LYS A 98 23.11 0.49 28.10
C LYS A 98 22.32 1.69 28.61
N PHE A 99 21.92 1.64 29.87
CA PHE A 99 21.28 2.76 30.55
C PHE A 99 22.12 3.15 31.78
N PRO A 100 22.29 4.45 32.07
CA PRO A 100 23.02 4.88 33.25
C PRO A 100 22.34 4.32 34.52
N GLY A 101 23.09 3.58 35.34
CA GLY A 101 22.59 2.96 36.56
C GLY A 101 21.78 1.67 36.38
N PHE A 102 21.71 1.11 35.16
CA PHE A 102 21.00 -0.15 34.88
C PHE A 102 21.90 -1.10 34.08
N ASP A 103 22.24 -2.23 34.69
CA ASP A 103 22.88 -3.35 33.97
C ASP A 103 21.82 -4.33 33.48
N ILE A 104 21.90 -4.65 32.20
CA ILE A 104 20.99 -5.60 31.54
C ILE A 104 21.17 -7.03 32.05
N VAL A 105 22.39 -7.38 32.48
CA VAL A 105 22.74 -8.71 33.02
C VAL A 105 22.08 -8.94 34.37
N ASP A 106 22.19 -7.95 35.27
CA ASP A 106 21.60 -8.01 36.62
C ASP A 106 20.07 -8.12 36.57
N HIS A 107 19.45 -7.55 35.54
CA HIS A 107 18.01 -7.51 35.35
C HIS A 107 17.55 -8.34 34.15
N PHE A 108 18.16 -9.51 33.93
CA PHE A 108 17.96 -10.36 32.75
C PHE A 108 16.50 -10.50 32.28
N THR A 109 15.57 -10.85 33.17
CA THR A 109 14.15 -11.06 32.82
C THR A 109 13.50 -9.78 32.31
N LEU A 110 13.70 -8.67 33.02
CA LEU A 110 13.16 -7.36 32.62
C LEU A 110 13.78 -6.92 31.29
N SER A 111 15.09 -7.11 31.14
CA SER A 111 15.84 -6.76 29.94
C SER A 111 15.39 -7.56 28.71
N THR A 112 15.08 -8.83 28.91
CA THR A 112 14.56 -9.73 27.86
C THR A 112 13.16 -9.33 27.44
N ILE A 113 12.25 -9.07 28.39
CA ILE A 113 10.89 -8.59 28.08
C ILE A 113 10.95 -7.26 27.32
N TYR A 114 11.80 -6.34 27.76
CA TYR A 114 11.97 -5.05 27.10
C TYR A 114 12.57 -5.19 25.70
N SER A 115 13.51 -6.12 25.49
CA SER A 115 14.07 -6.42 24.17
C SER A 115 13.00 -6.95 23.21
N ILE A 116 12.13 -7.86 23.68
CA ILE A 116 10.98 -8.34 22.89
C ILE A 116 10.07 -7.16 22.54
N TYR A 117 9.71 -6.33 23.53
CA TYR A 117 8.89 -5.14 23.30
C TYR A 117 9.50 -4.22 22.23
N LEU A 118 10.78 -3.88 22.32
CA LEU A 118 11.47 -3.05 21.35
C LEU A 118 11.48 -3.69 19.95
N SER A 119 11.72 -4.99 19.86
CA SER A 119 11.73 -5.72 18.59
C SER A 119 10.35 -5.72 17.91
N VAL A 120 9.27 -5.88 18.69
CA VAL A 120 7.89 -5.83 18.19
C VAL A 120 7.58 -4.44 17.65
N ASN A 121 7.90 -3.38 18.42
CA ASN A 121 7.66 -2.01 17.98
C ASN A 121 8.45 -1.68 16.72
N CYS A 122 9.74 -2.01 16.68
CA CYS A 122 10.58 -1.79 15.51
C CYS A 122 10.01 -2.50 14.26
N GLY A 123 9.70 -3.80 14.40
CA GLY A 123 9.12 -4.60 13.33
C GLY A 123 7.78 -4.04 12.84
N ALA A 124 6.89 -3.68 13.75
CA ALA A 124 5.59 -3.08 13.43
C ALA A 124 5.74 -1.72 12.73
N TYR A 125 6.62 -0.83 13.21
CA TYR A 125 6.79 0.50 12.62
C TYR A 125 7.35 0.44 11.21
N VAL A 126 8.43 -0.31 10.98
CA VAL A 126 9.05 -0.42 9.66
C VAL A 126 8.10 -1.07 8.67
N SER A 127 7.49 -2.19 9.05
CA SER A 127 6.57 -2.92 8.16
C SER A 127 5.28 -2.15 7.86
N SER A 128 4.78 -1.33 8.80
CA SER A 128 3.58 -0.53 8.56
C SER A 128 3.81 0.51 7.46
N ILE A 129 4.99 1.15 7.43
CA ILE A 129 5.35 2.10 6.36
C ILE A 129 5.34 1.41 5.00
N ASP A 130 6.01 0.26 4.91
CA ASP A 130 6.11 -0.51 3.67
C ASP A 130 4.73 -1.02 3.21
N LEU A 131 3.90 -1.45 4.17
CA LEU A 131 2.53 -1.85 3.90
C LEU A 131 1.72 -0.70 3.32
N PHE A 132 1.71 0.49 3.95
CA PHE A 132 0.98 1.64 3.43
C PHE A 132 1.44 2.03 2.03
N LEU A 133 2.74 1.98 1.75
CA LEU A 133 3.28 2.26 0.42
C LEU A 133 2.70 1.30 -0.63
N ILE A 134 2.72 -0.01 -0.35
CA ILE A 134 2.20 -1.02 -1.27
C ILE A 134 0.67 -0.88 -1.46
N LEU A 135 -0.06 -0.55 -0.39
CA LEU A 135 -1.51 -0.28 -0.48
C LEU A 135 -1.82 0.93 -1.36
N MET A 136 -1.03 2.01 -1.25
CA MET A 136 -1.14 3.17 -2.13
C MET A 136 -0.86 2.79 -3.60
N MET A 137 0.14 1.94 -3.85
CA MET A 137 0.44 1.44 -5.19
C MET A 137 -0.71 0.60 -5.77
N PHE A 138 -1.34 -0.28 -4.98
CA PHE A 138 -2.50 -1.05 -5.44
C PHE A 138 -3.67 -0.15 -5.82
N GLN A 139 -3.97 0.88 -5.02
CA GLN A 139 -5.01 1.86 -5.34
C GLN A 139 -4.67 2.68 -6.59
N MET A 140 -3.38 3.00 -6.81
CA MET A 140 -2.94 3.66 -8.03
C MET A 140 -3.16 2.79 -9.28
N VAL A 141 -2.77 1.52 -9.23
CA VAL A 141 -3.02 0.55 -10.31
C VAL A 141 -4.53 0.38 -10.54
N ALA A 142 -5.33 0.37 -9.48
CA ALA A 142 -6.78 0.28 -9.56
C ALA A 142 -7.38 1.48 -10.31
N HIS A 143 -6.93 2.70 -10.02
CA HIS A 143 -7.34 3.88 -10.79
C HIS A 143 -6.96 3.81 -12.26
N LEU A 144 -5.75 3.33 -12.59
CA LEU A 144 -5.32 3.17 -13.98
C LEU A 144 -6.18 2.15 -14.73
N ARG A 145 -6.55 1.02 -14.09
CA ARG A 145 -7.48 0.04 -14.67
C ARG A 145 -8.87 0.61 -14.89
N ALA A 146 -9.36 1.42 -13.94
CA ALA A 146 -10.64 2.09 -14.10
C ALA A 146 -10.62 3.07 -15.28
N LEU A 147 -9.52 3.81 -15.45
CA LEU A 147 -9.33 4.71 -16.58
C LEU A 147 -9.31 3.97 -17.93
N GLN A 148 -8.58 2.86 -18.00
CA GLN A 148 -8.52 2.02 -19.19
C GLN A 148 -9.89 1.47 -19.58
N GLY A 149 -10.69 1.00 -18.61
CA GLY A 149 -12.07 0.58 -18.87
C GLY A 149 -12.93 1.73 -19.41
N SER A 150 -12.73 2.95 -18.92
CA SER A 150 -13.43 4.13 -19.39
C SER A 150 -13.06 4.51 -20.84
N LEU A 151 -11.78 4.36 -21.21
CA LEU A 151 -11.28 4.57 -22.57
C LEU A 151 -11.78 3.50 -23.56
N ASN A 152 -11.79 2.23 -23.17
CA ASN A 152 -12.30 1.15 -24.02
C ASN A 152 -13.82 1.28 -24.27
N ASN A 153 -14.56 1.89 -23.35
CA ASN A 153 -15.99 2.18 -23.55
C ASN A 153 -16.23 3.40 -24.45
N LEU A 154 -15.22 4.25 -24.67
CA LEU A 154 -15.31 5.35 -25.65
C LEU A 154 -15.25 4.80 -27.09
N SER A 155 -14.43 3.78 -27.35
CA SER A 155 -14.32 3.16 -28.69
C SER A 155 -15.55 2.34 -29.10
N ILE A 156 -16.40 1.89 -28.17
CA ILE A 156 -17.64 1.16 -28.50
C ILE A 156 -18.68 2.09 -29.18
N LEU A 157 -18.50 3.42 -29.10
CA LEU A 157 -19.29 4.37 -29.91
C LEU A 157 -18.93 4.33 -31.41
N ASP A 158 -17.86 3.62 -31.81
CA ASP A 158 -17.46 3.40 -33.22
C ASP A 158 -18.14 2.18 -33.88
N ASP A 159 -18.88 1.32 -33.15
CA ASP A 159 -19.60 0.16 -33.72
C ASP A 159 -20.88 0.57 -34.49
N ARG A 160 -20.84 1.70 -35.20
CA ARG A 160 -21.90 2.04 -36.15
C ARG A 160 -21.71 1.19 -37.41
N PRO A 161 -22.75 0.48 -37.88
CA PRO A 161 -22.69 -0.17 -39.17
C PRO A 161 -22.37 0.88 -40.23
N LEU A 162 -21.37 0.60 -41.08
CA LEU A 162 -21.18 1.32 -42.33
C LEU A 162 -22.50 1.19 -43.11
N GLU A 163 -23.21 2.29 -43.31
CA GLU A 163 -24.27 2.30 -44.32
C GLU A 163 -23.59 2.18 -45.68
N GLU A 164 -23.75 1.03 -46.36
CA GLU A 164 -23.48 0.92 -47.79
C GLU A 164 -24.42 1.88 -48.51
N ILE A 165 -23.93 3.09 -48.81
CA ILE A 165 -24.58 3.96 -49.77
C ILE A 165 -24.16 3.47 -51.15
N ASP A 166 -25.15 3.01 -51.89
CA ASP A 166 -25.05 2.48 -53.24
C ASP A 166 -24.24 3.40 -54.18
N SER A 167 -23.33 2.78 -54.94
CA SER A 167 -22.55 3.30 -56.07
C SER A 167 -21.43 4.36 -55.84
N ASN A 168 -20.19 3.89 -56.03
CA ASN A 168 -19.04 4.60 -56.63
C ASN A 168 -18.40 5.83 -55.97
N LEU A 169 -18.71 6.23 -54.74
CA LEU A 169 -17.86 7.20 -54.02
C LEU A 169 -17.42 6.66 -52.66
N THR A 170 -16.13 6.87 -52.38
CA THR A 170 -15.38 6.63 -51.13
C THR A 170 -16.24 6.51 -49.86
N PRO A 171 -15.97 5.53 -48.97
CA PRO A 171 -16.72 5.38 -47.73
C PRO A 171 -16.60 6.66 -46.90
N VAL A 172 -17.69 7.41 -46.78
CA VAL A 172 -17.77 8.57 -45.91
C VAL A 172 -18.01 8.05 -44.49
N LEU A 173 -16.95 8.09 -43.67
CA LEU A 173 -17.06 7.86 -42.22
C LEU A 173 -18.18 8.77 -41.70
N LYS A 174 -19.23 8.19 -41.09
CA LYS A 174 -20.32 8.96 -40.48
C LYS A 174 -19.72 9.82 -39.38
N MET A 175 -19.44 11.09 -39.69
CA MET A 175 -18.87 12.04 -38.74
C MET A 175 -19.77 12.09 -37.50
N PHE A 176 -19.15 12.11 -36.31
CA PHE A 176 -19.88 12.25 -35.05
C PHE A 176 -20.79 13.48 -35.09
N ASN A 177 -22.03 13.32 -34.62
CA ASN A 177 -22.94 14.45 -34.47
C ASN A 177 -22.39 15.43 -33.41
N ASP A 178 -22.75 16.71 -33.46
CA ASP A 178 -22.23 17.74 -32.54
C ASP A 178 -22.46 17.37 -31.06
N GLU A 179 -23.59 16.74 -30.76
CA GLU A 179 -23.92 16.26 -29.41
C GLU A 179 -23.05 15.06 -28.98
N GLU A 180 -22.70 14.17 -29.91
CA GLU A 180 -21.80 13.05 -29.65
C GLU A 180 -20.36 13.54 -29.45
N ASN A 181 -19.92 14.48 -30.29
CA ASN A 181 -18.61 15.09 -30.18
C ASN A 181 -18.45 15.81 -28.83
N ASN A 182 -19.47 16.55 -28.38
CA ASN A 182 -19.48 17.17 -27.06
C ASN A 182 -19.42 16.14 -25.92
N ARG A 183 -20.17 15.02 -26.03
CA ARG A 183 -20.12 13.93 -25.04
C ARG A 183 -18.76 13.23 -25.00
N ILE A 184 -18.13 13.02 -26.16
CA ILE A 184 -16.78 12.44 -26.25
C ILE A 184 -15.76 13.40 -25.66
N HIS A 185 -15.85 14.69 -25.97
CA HIS A 185 -14.98 15.74 -25.43
C HIS A 185 -15.03 15.78 -23.90
N GLN A 186 -16.23 15.80 -23.31
CA GLN A 186 -16.41 15.81 -21.85
C GLN A 186 -15.83 14.54 -21.19
N ARG A 187 -15.99 13.37 -21.81
CA ARG A 187 -15.42 12.12 -21.30
C ARG A 187 -13.89 12.10 -21.38
N LEU A 188 -13.32 12.57 -22.49
CA LEU A 188 -11.86 12.69 -22.65
C LEU A 188 -11.28 13.66 -21.63
N GLN A 189 -11.93 14.80 -21.41
CA GLN A 189 -11.53 15.76 -20.38
C GLN A 189 -11.52 15.11 -19.00
N ALA A 190 -12.58 14.40 -18.61
CA ALA A 190 -12.64 13.68 -17.34
C ALA A 190 -11.54 12.61 -17.19
N VAL A 191 -11.20 11.91 -18.27
CA VAL A 191 -10.11 10.94 -18.30
C VAL A 191 -8.75 11.62 -18.07
N ILE A 192 -8.50 12.75 -18.75
CA ILE A 192 -7.25 13.51 -18.62
C ILE A 192 -7.11 14.07 -17.19
N ASP A 193 -8.18 14.63 -16.64
CA ASP A 193 -8.19 15.18 -15.28
C ASP A 193 -7.95 14.09 -14.24
N HIS A 194 -8.57 12.91 -14.41
CA HIS A 194 -8.35 11.77 -13.53
C HIS A 194 -6.93 11.20 -13.64
N HIS A 195 -6.38 11.14 -14.86
CA HIS A 195 -4.98 10.75 -15.06
C HIS A 195 -4.01 11.72 -14.38
N ARG A 196 -4.24 13.03 -14.52
CA ARG A 196 -3.45 14.07 -13.85
C ARG A 196 -3.53 13.95 -12.33
N PHE A 197 -4.70 13.63 -11.79
CA PHE A 197 -4.89 13.35 -10.36
C PHE A 197 -4.00 12.18 -9.90
N ILE A 198 -3.94 11.09 -10.67
CA ILE A 198 -3.07 9.94 -10.38
C ILE A 198 -1.59 10.33 -10.41
N VAL A 199 -1.13 10.97 -11.48
CA VAL A 199 0.27 11.36 -11.67
C VAL A 199 0.75 12.31 -10.57
N ASN A 200 -0.09 13.28 -10.17
CA ASN A 200 0.24 14.20 -9.07
C ASN A 200 0.44 13.45 -7.75
N PHE A 201 -0.44 12.48 -7.44
CA PHE A 201 -0.29 11.68 -6.23
C PHE A 201 0.94 10.76 -6.28
N ALA A 202 1.23 10.17 -7.44
CA ALA A 202 2.45 9.39 -7.65
C ALA A 202 3.73 10.22 -7.46
N GLY A 203 3.73 11.47 -7.96
CA GLY A 203 4.83 12.41 -7.76
C GLY A 203 5.06 12.76 -6.29
N GLU A 204 3.97 12.96 -5.52
CA GLU A 204 4.06 13.20 -4.08
C GLU A 204 4.65 12.00 -3.33
N ILE A 205 4.19 10.78 -3.63
CA ILE A 205 4.71 9.54 -3.05
C ILE A 205 6.19 9.37 -3.40
N SER A 206 6.56 9.47 -4.68
CA SER A 206 7.94 9.31 -5.14
C SER A 206 8.87 10.34 -4.50
N SER A 207 8.43 11.60 -4.37
CA SER A 207 9.23 12.64 -3.69
C SER A 207 9.47 12.37 -2.21
N PHE A 208 8.61 11.57 -1.57
CA PHE A 208 8.67 11.33 -0.13
C PHE A 208 9.29 9.98 0.24
N PHE A 209 8.98 8.93 -0.53
CA PHE A 209 9.46 7.57 -0.31
C PHE A 209 10.63 7.17 -1.23
N GLY A 210 10.95 7.98 -2.24
CA GLY A 210 12.00 7.72 -3.23
C GLY A 210 13.45 7.98 -2.77
N PRO A 211 13.74 9.02 -1.96
CA PRO A 211 15.03 9.18 -1.30
C PRO A 211 15.29 8.09 -0.24
#